data_AF-B6VBF3-F1
#
_entry.id   AF-B6VBF3-F1
#
_cell.length_a   1.000
_cell.length_b   1.000
_cell.length_c   1.000
_cell.angle_alpha   90.00
_cell.angle_beta   90.00
_cell.angle_gamma   90.00
#
_symmetry.space_group_name_H-M   'P 1'
#
loop_
_entity.id
_entity.type
_entity.pdbx_description
1 polymer ?
#
loop_
_entity_poly.entity_id
_entity_poly.type
_entity_poly.pdbx_seq_one_letter_code
_entity_poly.pdbx_strand_id
1 'polypeptide(L)'
;MAEIDQNIIEQFDPETRAKIARQAELRDLFWAERRAYRAGEYATEELYEAGMDRTIALFNQLRVLNEELKRVGYIAPRHRDAPTAAETEANLEILRRLAAVLREHRNHHNAAPPAPPGEPQNEDTGSEGEEENGDDQDD
;
A
#
# COMPACT_ATOMS: atom_id res chain seq x y z
N MET A 1 16.27 27.64 12.31
CA MET A 1 15.46 26.95 13.34
C MET A 1 14.04 27.48 13.19
N ALA A 2 13.02 26.63 13.09
CA ALA A 2 11.66 27.09 12.83
C ALA A 2 11.01 27.55 14.15
N GLU A 3 11.18 28.83 14.47
CA GLU A 3 10.38 29.58 15.46
C GLU A 3 8.96 29.81 14.93
N ILE A 4 8.27 28.75 14.51
CA ILE A 4 6.82 28.82 14.32
C ILE A 4 6.18 28.62 15.70
N ASP A 5 6.03 29.77 16.36
CA ASP A 5 4.89 30.18 17.17
C ASP A 5 4.43 29.30 18.35
N GLN A 6 5.23 29.20 19.41
CA GLN A 6 4.67 28.94 20.75
C GLN A 6 3.51 29.91 21.07
N ASN A 7 3.59 31.16 20.59
CA ASN A 7 2.52 32.16 20.68
C ASN A 7 1.19 31.77 20.02
N ILE A 8 1.21 31.04 18.89
CA ILE A 8 -0.04 30.57 18.25
C ILE A 8 -0.58 29.34 19.00
N ILE A 9 0.30 28.47 19.50
CA ILE A 9 -0.14 27.31 20.29
C ILE A 9 -0.86 27.77 21.56
N GLU A 10 -0.38 28.83 22.22
CA GLU A 10 -1.00 29.39 23.42
C GLU A 10 -2.38 30.02 23.21
N GLN A 11 -2.75 30.36 21.97
CA GLN A 11 -4.09 30.89 21.63
C GLN A 11 -5.17 29.81 21.61
N PHE A 12 -4.79 28.54 21.53
CA PHE A 12 -5.74 27.43 21.55
C PHE A 12 -6.20 27.08 22.96
N ASP A 13 -7.40 26.50 23.05
CA ASP A 13 -7.92 25.96 24.28
C ASP A 13 -7.02 24.83 24.83
N PRO A 14 -7.09 24.50 26.13
CA PRO A 14 -6.24 23.48 26.74
C PRO A 14 -6.35 22.08 26.09
N GLU A 15 -7.52 21.69 25.59
CA GLU A 15 -7.71 20.40 24.94
C GLU A 15 -6.98 20.36 23.61
N THR A 16 -7.15 21.40 22.79
CA THR A 16 -6.43 21.53 21.51
C THR A 16 -4.92 21.58 21.72
N ARG A 17 -4.42 22.26 22.76
CA ARG A 17 -2.98 22.24 23.10
C ARG A 17 -2.48 20.85 23.47
N ALA A 18 -3.26 20.09 24.23
CA ALA A 18 -2.93 18.69 24.54
C ALA A 18 -2.88 17.82 23.27
N LYS A 19 -3.79 18.04 22.33
CA LYS A 19 -3.79 17.38 21.01
C LYS A 19 -2.56 17.77 20.18
N ILE A 20 -2.16 19.04 20.18
CA ILE A 20 -0.93 19.51 19.51
C ILE A 20 0.30 18.83 20.10
N ALA A 21 0.41 18.75 21.43
CA ALA A 21 1.51 18.07 22.10
C ALA A 21 1.54 16.57 21.72
N ARG A 22 0.40 15.90 21.79
CA ARG A 22 0.28 14.49 21.40
C ARG A 22 0.62 14.27 19.92
N GLN A 23 0.25 15.20 19.05
CA GLN A 23 0.59 15.15 17.63
C GLN A 23 2.10 15.25 17.40
N ALA A 24 2.78 16.12 18.13
CA ALA A 24 4.23 16.25 18.06
C ALA A 24 4.92 14.94 18.49
N GLU A 25 4.53 14.35 19.62
CA GLU A 25 5.06 13.07 20.10
C GLU A 25 4.89 11.95 19.07
N LEU A 26 3.68 11.77 18.55
CA LEU A 26 3.38 10.73 17.57
C LEU A 26 4.19 10.92 16.29
N ARG A 27 4.43 12.17 15.89
CA ARG A 27 5.20 12.49 14.69
C ARG A 27 6.67 12.15 14.88
N ASP A 28 7.23 12.44 16.05
CA ASP A 28 8.61 12.10 16.38
C ASP A 28 8.80 10.58 16.41
N LEU A 29 7.86 9.83 16.99
CA LEU A 29 7.86 8.36 16.97
C LEU A 29 7.76 7.80 15.55
N PHE A 30 6.87 8.34 14.72
CA PHE A 30 6.72 7.91 13.33
C PHE A 30 8.03 8.09 12.54
N TRP A 31 8.69 9.23 12.71
CA TRP A 31 9.96 9.49 12.03
C TRP A 31 11.13 8.71 12.62
N ALA A 32 11.11 8.37 13.91
CA ALA A 32 12.07 7.45 14.51
C ALA A 32 11.98 6.06 13.86
N GLU A 33 10.78 5.49 13.74
CA GLU A 33 10.58 4.18 13.10
C GLU A 33 10.99 4.22 11.61
N ARG A 34 10.65 5.30 10.89
CA ARG A 34 11.08 5.49 9.50
C ARG A 34 12.60 5.65 9.34
N ARG A 35 13.30 6.15 10.36
CA ARG A 35 14.77 6.19 10.37
C ARG A 35 15.35 4.80 10.60
N ALA A 36 14.84 4.06 11.58
CA ALA A 36 15.26 2.68 11.84
C ALA A 36 15.09 1.79 10.59
N TYR A 37 13.96 1.92 9.90
CA TYR A 37 13.72 1.26 8.62
C TYR A 37 14.76 1.59 7.56
N ARG A 38 15.07 2.89 7.37
CA ARG A 38 16.06 3.33 6.37
C ARG A 38 17.48 2.90 6.71
N ALA A 39 17.80 2.81 8.00
CA ALA A 39 19.10 2.37 8.49
C ALA A 39 19.26 0.84 8.49
N GLY A 40 18.18 0.08 8.21
CA GLY A 40 18.22 -1.38 8.24
C GLY A 40 18.41 -1.94 9.64
N GLU A 41 17.89 -1.27 10.67
CA GLU A 41 18.09 -1.63 12.08
C GLU A 41 17.34 -2.89 12.51
N TYR A 42 16.43 -3.44 11.68
CA TYR A 42 15.71 -4.67 11.98
C TYR A 42 16.57 -5.89 11.64
N ALA A 43 17.06 -6.57 12.67
CA ALA A 43 17.92 -7.74 12.53
C ALA A 43 17.16 -9.00 12.05
N THR A 44 15.84 -9.06 12.24
CA THR A 44 15.00 -10.20 11.87
C THR A 44 13.73 -9.75 11.15
N GLU A 45 13.09 -10.68 10.45
CA GLU A 45 11.82 -10.46 9.76
C GLU A 45 10.70 -10.10 10.74
N GLU A 46 10.64 -10.74 11.91
CA GLU A 46 9.62 -10.43 12.92
C GLU A 46 9.78 -9.01 13.49
N LEU A 47 11.02 -8.55 13.65
CA LEU A 47 11.28 -7.17 14.08
C LEU A 47 10.88 -6.16 13.00
N TYR A 48 11.09 -6.51 11.74
CA TYR A 48 10.67 -5.73 10.59
C TYR A 48 9.15 -5.62 10.50
N GLU A 49 8.43 -6.74 10.60
CA GLU A 49 6.96 -6.78 10.60
C GLU A 49 6.39 -5.98 11.78
N ALA A 50 6.91 -6.18 12.99
CA ALA A 50 6.50 -5.42 14.16
C ALA A 50 6.76 -3.91 13.97
N GLY A 51 7.84 -3.53 13.29
CA GLY A 51 8.13 -2.14 12.93
C GLY A 51 7.16 -1.56 11.90
N MET A 52 6.75 -2.37 10.92
CA MET A 52 5.70 -1.98 9.98
C MET A 52 4.37 -1.75 10.68
N ASP A 53 3.95 -2.66 11.56
CA ASP A 53 2.70 -2.53 12.31
C ASP A 53 2.70 -1.28 13.19
N ARG A 54 3.82 -1.00 13.89
CA ARG A 54 3.99 0.26 14.63
C ARG A 54 3.87 1.47 13.73
N THR A 55 4.51 1.46 12.56
CA THR A 55 4.43 2.55 11.59
C THR A 55 3.00 2.81 11.12
N ILE A 56 2.24 1.75 10.81
CA ILE A 56 0.84 1.84 10.39
C ILE A 56 -0.03 2.41 11.50
N ALA A 57 0.13 1.92 12.73
CA ALA A 57 -0.60 2.41 13.89
C ALA A 57 -0.34 3.90 14.16
N LEU A 58 0.93 4.31 14.16
CA LEU A 58 1.35 5.71 14.32
C LEU A 58 0.78 6.60 13.22
N PHE A 59 0.86 6.17 11.96
CA PHE A 59 0.32 6.91 10.82
C PHE A 59 -1.19 7.12 10.95
N ASN A 60 -1.93 6.08 11.33
CA ASN A 60 -3.38 6.18 11.49
C ASN A 60 -3.77 7.15 12.61
N GLN A 61 -3.07 7.10 13.76
CA GLN A 61 -3.30 8.05 14.85
C GLN A 61 -2.97 9.49 14.43
N LEU A 62 -1.82 9.70 13.77
CA LEU A 62 -1.43 11.00 13.23
C LEU A 62 -2.45 11.53 12.23
N ARG A 63 -2.98 10.67 11.35
CA ARG A 63 -3.98 11.07 10.36
C ARG A 63 -5.23 11.61 11.02
N VAL A 64 -5.80 10.89 11.98
CA VAL A 64 -7.01 11.33 12.71
C VAL A 64 -6.75 12.64 13.44
N LEU A 65 -5.65 12.72 14.18
CA LEU A 65 -5.31 13.90 14.98
C LEU A 65 -5.00 15.13 14.11
N ASN A 66 -4.33 14.95 12.97
CA ASN A 66 -4.09 16.02 12.01
C ASN A 66 -5.41 16.53 11.41
N GLU A 67 -6.36 15.66 11.11
CA GLU A 67 -7.67 16.09 10.60
C GLU A 67 -8.47 16.88 11.64
N GLU A 68 -8.41 16.49 12.91
CA GLU A 68 -9.01 17.28 14.00
C GLU A 68 -8.34 18.65 14.14
N LEU A 69 -7.02 18.69 14.15
CA LEU A 69 -6.26 19.93 14.34
C LEU A 69 -6.38 20.89 13.15
N LYS A 70 -6.49 20.37 11.91
CA LYS A 70 -6.75 21.20 10.73
C LYS A 70 -8.08 21.94 10.82
N ARG A 71 -9.12 21.34 11.42
CA ARG A 71 -10.45 21.98 11.55
C ARG A 71 -10.42 23.20 12.45
N VAL A 72 -9.49 23.25 13.40
CA VAL A 72 -9.28 24.42 14.26
C VAL A 72 -8.20 25.36 13.71
N GLY A 73 -7.73 25.13 12.48
CA GLY A 73 -6.75 26.00 11.80
C GLY A 73 -5.29 25.75 12.19
N TYR A 74 -5.00 24.70 12.97
CA TYR A 74 -3.61 24.33 13.26
C TYR A 74 -3.01 23.52 12.12
N ILE A 75 -1.88 24.01 11.60
CA ILE A 75 -1.06 23.32 10.60
C ILE A 75 0.28 22.99 11.25
N ALA A 76 0.55 21.71 11.44
CA ALA A 76 1.80 21.27 12.05
C ALA A 76 3.01 21.66 11.18
N PRO A 77 4.11 22.15 11.78
CA PRO A 77 5.30 22.54 11.03
C PRO A 77 5.95 21.33 10.37
N ARG A 78 6.75 21.52 9.33
CA ARG A 78 7.45 20.42 8.66
C ARG A 78 8.43 19.73 9.64
N HIS A 79 8.39 18.40 9.70
CA HIS A 79 9.33 17.64 10.53
C HIS A 79 10.74 17.63 9.90
N ARG A 80 11.79 17.65 10.72
CA ARG A 80 13.19 17.70 10.26
C ARG A 80 13.59 16.52 9.37
N ASP A 81 13.06 15.34 9.68
CA ASP A 81 13.37 14.09 8.97
C ASP A 81 12.47 13.84 7.76
N ALA A 82 11.56 14.79 7.45
CA ALA A 82 10.65 14.66 6.32
C ALA A 82 11.38 14.87 4.98
N PRO A 83 11.18 13.98 3.99
CA PRO A 83 11.86 14.03 2.71
C PRO A 83 11.47 15.29 1.95
N THR A 84 12.45 15.99 1.40
CA THR A 84 12.29 17.17 0.53
C THR A 84 11.30 16.89 -0.61
N ALA A 85 10.79 17.94 -1.25
CA ALA A 85 9.90 17.78 -2.40
C ALA A 85 10.59 16.98 -3.52
N ALA A 86 11.87 17.24 -3.77
CA ALA A 86 12.67 16.51 -4.75
C ALA A 86 12.83 15.02 -4.39
N GLU A 87 13.16 14.70 -3.13
CA GLU A 87 13.24 13.30 -2.66
C GLU A 87 11.87 12.61 -2.73
N THR A 88 10.79 13.33 -2.45
CA THR A 88 9.43 12.80 -2.55
C THR A 88 9.10 12.46 -4.00
N GLU A 89 9.39 13.35 -4.95
CA GLU A 89 9.14 13.09 -6.38
C GLU A 89 9.99 11.93 -6.90
N ALA A 90 11.27 11.85 -6.51
CA ALA A 90 12.13 10.72 -6.84
C ALA A 90 11.56 9.39 -6.31
N ASN A 91 11.11 9.36 -5.06
CA ASN A 91 10.48 8.18 -4.48
C ASN A 91 9.17 7.79 -5.21
N LEU A 92 8.36 8.78 -5.60
CA LEU A 92 7.16 8.54 -6.40
C LEU A 92 7.50 7.96 -7.78
N GLU A 93 8.55 8.46 -8.43
CA GLU A 93 9.01 7.92 -9.70
C GLU A 93 9.45 6.46 -9.58
N ILE A 94 10.19 6.11 -8.52
CA ILE A 94 10.57 4.73 -8.22
C ILE A 94 9.33 3.84 -8.08
N LEU A 95 8.33 4.29 -7.31
CA LEU A 95 7.08 3.54 -7.13
C LEU A 95 6.30 3.38 -8.45
N ARG A 96 6.25 4.41 -9.30
CA ARG A 96 5.63 4.34 -10.62
C ARG A 96 6.32 3.28 -11.50
N ARG A 97 7.65 3.22 -11.49
CA ARG A 97 8.43 2.21 -12.23
C ARG A 97 8.17 0.80 -11.71
N LEU A 98 8.21 0.60 -10.39
CA LEU A 98 7.91 -0.70 -9.77
C LEU A 98 6.49 -1.18 -10.10
N ALA A 99 5.50 -0.28 -10.02
CA ALA A 99 4.12 -0.60 -10.37
C ALA A 99 3.97 -1.00 -11.85
N ALA A 100 4.72 -0.36 -12.75
CA ALA A 100 4.74 -0.71 -14.17
C ALA A 100 5.30 -2.14 -14.39
N VAL A 101 6.45 -2.45 -13.78
CA VAL A 101 7.06 -3.79 -13.86
C VAL A 101 6.12 -4.87 -13.32
N LEU A 102 5.48 -4.63 -12.17
CA LEU A 102 4.53 -5.59 -11.59
C LEU A 102 3.29 -5.80 -12.47
N ARG A 103 2.82 -4.75 -13.14
CA ARG A 103 1.70 -4.84 -14.10
C ARG A 103 2.10 -5.65 -15.33
N GLU A 104 3.29 -5.41 -15.88
CA GLU A 104 3.83 -6.13 -17.03
C GLU A 104 4.02 -7.62 -16.70
N HIS A 105 4.61 -7.93 -15.55
CA HIS A 105 4.75 -9.30 -15.06
C HIS A 105 3.39 -10.01 -14.94
N ARG A 106 2.40 -9.36 -14.33
CA ARG A 106 1.03 -9.90 -14.23
C ARG A 106 0.41 -10.14 -15.62
N ASN A 107 0.63 -9.24 -16.56
CA ASN A 107 0.09 -9.38 -17.92
C ASN A 107 0.77 -10.52 -18.68
N HIS A 108 2.06 -10.78 -18.45
CA HIS A 108 2.76 -11.94 -19.03
C HIS A 108 2.27 -13.27 -18.47
N HIS A 109 1.96 -13.36 -17.17
CA HIS A 109 1.39 -14.59 -16.57
C HIS A 109 -0.07 -14.83 -16.97
N ASN A 110 -0.81 -13.78 -17.31
CA ASN A 110 -2.20 -13.88 -17.78
C ASN A 110 -2.33 -13.97 -19.31
N ALA A 111 -1.22 -13.91 -20.05
CA ALA A 111 -1.24 -14.17 -21.49
C ALA A 111 -1.52 -15.66 -21.67
N ALA A 112 -2.64 -15.98 -22.34
CA ALA A 112 -2.97 -17.36 -22.67
C ALA A 112 -1.79 -18.01 -23.40
N PRO A 113 -1.38 -19.25 -23.06
CA PRO A 113 -0.37 -19.95 -23.81
C PRO A 113 -0.79 -19.97 -25.30
N PRO A 114 0.16 -19.83 -26.24
CA PRO A 114 -0.17 -19.93 -27.65
C PRO A 114 -0.90 -21.24 -27.88
N ALA A 115 -2.06 -21.18 -28.55
CA ALA A 115 -2.82 -22.36 -28.88
C ALA A 115 -1.87 -23.38 -29.55
N PRO A 116 -1.90 -24.66 -29.15
CA PRO A 116 -1.11 -25.66 -29.84
C PRO A 116 -1.41 -25.61 -31.33
N PRO A 117 -0.41 -25.77 -32.21
CA PRO A 117 -0.65 -25.77 -33.65
C PRO A 117 -1.71 -26.83 -33.96
N GLY A 118 -2.80 -26.40 -34.60
CA GLY A 118 -3.91 -27.29 -34.96
C GLY A 118 -3.39 -28.45 -35.81
N GLU A 119 -3.72 -29.67 -35.42
CA GLU A 119 -3.45 -30.85 -36.24
C GLU A 119 -4.16 -30.70 -37.60
N PRO A 120 -3.53 -31.12 -38.71
CA PRO A 120 -4.17 -31.08 -40.02
C PRO A 120 -5.42 -31.97 -39.98
N GLN A 121 -6.58 -31.35 -40.16
CA GLN A 121 -7.85 -32.06 -40.33
C GLN A 121 -7.79 -32.84 -41.64
N ASN A 122 -7.60 -34.15 -41.55
CA ASN A 122 -7.95 -35.02 -42.67
C ASN A 122 -9.47 -35.15 -42.68
N GLU A 123 -10.10 -34.57 -43.70
CA GLU A 123 -11.46 -34.94 -44.08
C GLU A 123 -11.42 -36.40 -44.55
N ASP A 124 -11.91 -37.32 -43.72
CA ASP A 124 -12.27 -38.66 -44.18
C ASP A 124 -13.75 -38.92 -43.86
N THR A 125 -14.52 -38.98 -44.94
CA THR A 125 -15.95 -39.22 -44.98
C THR A 125 -16.26 -40.71 -44.86
N GLY A 126 -17.08 -41.09 -43.87
CA GLY A 126 -17.85 -42.35 -43.90
C GLY A 126 -17.96 -43.01 -42.53
N SER A 127 -19.02 -43.72 -42.15
CA SER A 127 -20.38 -43.92 -42.63
C SER A 127 -21.06 -44.75 -41.52
N GLU A 128 -22.25 -44.35 -41.10
CA GLU A 128 -23.35 -45.09 -40.46
C GLU A 128 -23.10 -46.26 -39.46
N GLY A 129 -23.89 -46.25 -38.39
CA GLY A 129 -24.06 -47.38 -37.48
C GLY A 129 -24.98 -47.05 -36.31
N GLU A 130 -26.26 -46.84 -36.58
CA GLU A 130 -27.33 -46.91 -35.57
C GLU A 130 -27.39 -48.34 -35.01
N GLU A 131 -27.40 -48.51 -33.69
CA GLU A 131 -28.23 -49.55 -33.07
C GLU A 131 -28.93 -48.96 -31.82
N GLU A 132 -30.22 -48.79 -32.01
CA GLU A 132 -31.29 -48.68 -31.04
C GLU A 132 -31.38 -49.97 -30.20
N ASN A 133 -31.41 -49.83 -28.88
CA ASN A 133 -32.12 -50.72 -27.94
C ASN A 133 -32.30 -49.84 -26.69
N GLY A 134 -33.50 -49.45 -26.28
CA GLY A 134 -34.67 -50.30 -26.12
C GLY A 134 -34.89 -50.46 -24.61
N ASP A 135 -35.94 -49.79 -24.13
CA ASP A 135 -36.52 -49.74 -22.79
C ASP A 135 -36.43 -51.04 -21.97
N ASP A 136 -36.31 -50.94 -20.65
CA ASP A 136 -37.31 -51.47 -19.69
C ASP A 136 -36.84 -51.40 -18.22
N GLN A 137 -37.56 -50.54 -17.49
CA GLN A 137 -38.14 -50.60 -16.14
C GLN A 137 -37.79 -51.67 -15.07
N ASP A 138 -38.00 -51.20 -13.82
CA ASP A 138 -38.32 -51.88 -12.54
C ASP A 138 -37.14 -52.54 -11.76
N ASP A 139 -36.87 -52.26 -10.48
CA ASP A 139 -37.71 -51.99 -9.29
C ASP A 139 -37.00 -51.01 -8.30
#